data_AF-A0A2G4IR04-F1
#
_entry.id   AF-A0A2G4IR04-F1
#
_cell.length_a   1.000
_cell.length_b   1.000
_cell.length_c   1.000
_cell.angle_alpha   90.00
_cell.angle_beta   90.00
_cell.angle_gamma   90.00
#
_symmetry.space_group_name_H-M   'P 1'
#
loop_
_entity.id
_entity.type
_entity.pdbx_description
1 polymer ?
#
loop_
_entity_poly.entity_id
_entity_poly.type
_entity_poly.pdbx_seq_one_letter_code
_entity_poly.pdbx_strand_id
1 'polypeptide(L)'
;MLDFQSPYSIEMLNYWQSLRTGTGIPTTESFFDRVPTPIAPYLIAFERIDSDLIVRLIGTQLDERWGGDMTGKSWLRQNPHLKTANVIWNFNTIHDYPCGACALGGFVTNNGRNLSLETISFQLGCAMAALRA
;
A
#
# COMPACT_ATOMS: atom_id res chain seq x y z
N MET A 1 -13.57 13.06 10.45
CA MET A 1 -12.20 12.65 10.80
C MET A 1 -12.15 11.15 10.67
N LEU A 2 -11.16 10.58 9.97
CA LEU A 2 -10.99 9.13 9.91
C LEU A 2 -10.38 8.70 11.23
N ASP A 3 -11.13 7.96 12.05
CA ASP A 3 -10.61 7.40 13.30
C ASP A 3 -9.93 6.07 13.00
N PHE A 4 -8.60 6.08 12.94
CA PHE A 4 -7.82 4.86 12.77
C PHE A 4 -7.80 4.06 14.07
N GLN A 5 -8.07 2.77 13.97
CA GLN A 5 -8.08 1.87 15.13
C GLN A 5 -6.72 1.21 15.36
N SER A 6 -5.93 1.01 14.30
CA SER A 6 -4.63 0.37 14.40
C SER A 6 -3.54 1.39 14.74
N PRO A 7 -2.69 1.12 15.75
CA PRO A 7 -1.51 1.94 16.00
C PRO A 7 -0.55 1.96 14.79
N TYR A 8 -0.52 0.88 14.00
CA TYR A 8 0.30 0.81 12.78
C TYR A 8 -0.21 1.76 11.69
N SER A 9 -1.53 1.92 11.57
CA SER A 9 -2.12 2.86 10.61
C SER A 9 -1.82 4.31 11.00
N ILE A 10 -1.92 4.63 12.30
CA ILE A 10 -1.55 5.95 12.83
C ILE A 10 -0.08 6.25 12.56
N GLU A 11 0.81 5.29 12.84
CA GLU A 11 2.24 5.45 12.62
C GLU A 11 2.59 5.63 11.13
N MET A 12 1.99 4.83 10.25
CA MET A 12 2.20 4.95 8.80
C MET A 12 1.66 6.28 8.26
N LEU A 13 0.51 6.78 8.73
CA LEU A 13 0.00 8.10 8.35
C LEU A 13 0.97 9.21 8.81
N ASN A 14 1.38 9.19 10.08
CA ASN A 14 2.29 10.18 10.64
C ASN A 14 3.62 10.19 9.88
N TYR A 15 4.15 9.01 9.57
CA TYR A 15 5.37 8.86 8.81
C TYR A 15 5.21 9.44 7.39
N TRP A 16 4.20 9.00 6.65
CA TRP A 16 3.95 9.49 5.29
C TRP A 16 3.76 11.01 5.26
N GLN A 17 3.02 11.57 6.22
CA GLN A 17 2.83 13.03 6.34
C GLN A 17 4.13 13.77 6.64
N SER A 18 5.00 13.22 7.50
CA SER A 18 6.28 13.85 7.84
C SER A 18 7.25 13.97 6.68
N LEU A 19 7.10 13.12 5.65
CA LEU A 19 7.90 13.16 4.42
C LEU A 19 7.40 14.19 3.41
N ARG A 20 6.19 14.74 3.61
CA ARG A 20 5.61 15.69 2.65
C ARG A 20 6.31 17.04 2.73
N THR A 21 6.68 17.56 1.57
CA THR A 21 7.13 18.94 1.41
C THR A 21 6.01 19.75 0.75
N GLY A 22 5.30 20.56 1.55
CA GLY A 22 4.14 21.32 1.08
C GLY A 22 3.00 20.41 0.60
N THR A 23 2.51 20.62 -0.62
CA THR A 23 1.47 19.77 -1.24
C THR A 23 2.03 18.50 -1.86
N GLY A 24 3.36 18.33 -1.91
CA GLY A 24 4.04 17.22 -2.56
C GLY A 24 3.68 15.84 -2.00
N ILE A 25 3.78 14.84 -2.87
CA ILE A 25 3.70 13.41 -2.54
C ILE A 25 5.13 12.94 -2.23
N PRO A 26 5.36 12.17 -1.15
CA PRO A 26 6.66 11.59 -0.86
C PRO A 26 7.16 10.74 -2.03
N THR A 27 8.45 10.83 -2.35
CA THR A 27 9.05 9.95 -3.36
C THR A 27 9.23 8.55 -2.78
N THR A 28 9.28 7.56 -3.67
CA THR A 28 9.61 6.16 -3.34
C THR A 28 10.92 6.08 -2.56
N GLU A 29 11.96 6.79 -3.01
CA GLU A 29 13.27 6.84 -2.34
C GLU A 29 13.16 7.41 -0.92
N SER A 30 12.56 8.60 -0.76
CA SER A 30 12.39 9.23 0.55
C SER A 30 11.56 8.40 1.53
N PHE A 31 10.59 7.64 1.00
CA PHE A 31 9.77 6.77 1.82
C PHE A 31 10.55 5.53 2.28
N PHE A 32 11.34 4.91 1.40
CA PHE A 32 12.08 3.70 1.77
C PHE A 32 13.38 3.96 2.54
N ASP A 33 13.91 5.19 2.54
CA ASP A 33 15.12 5.56 3.31
C ASP A 33 14.97 5.35 4.82
N ARG A 34 13.77 5.61 5.37
CA ARG A 34 13.56 5.67 6.84
C ARG A 34 12.26 5.04 7.32
N VAL A 35 11.78 3.99 6.64
CA VAL A 35 10.55 3.31 7.06
C VAL A 35 10.67 2.90 8.54
N PRO A 36 9.72 3.31 9.40
CA PRO A 36 9.71 2.87 10.79
C PRO A 36 9.63 1.34 10.91
N THR A 37 10.49 0.78 11.76
CA THR A 37 10.54 -0.67 12.02
C THR A 37 9.18 -1.28 12.38
N PRO A 38 8.29 -0.63 13.16
CA PRO A 38 7.00 -1.24 13.51
C PRO A 38 6.07 -1.46 12.32
N ILE A 39 6.12 -0.61 11.29
CA ILE A 39 5.23 -0.71 10.13
C ILE A 39 5.84 -1.53 8.99
N ALA A 40 7.18 -1.57 8.88
CA ALA A 40 7.88 -2.23 7.77
C ALA A 40 7.41 -3.69 7.49
N PRO A 41 7.18 -4.55 8.50
CA PRO A 41 6.72 -5.93 8.27
C PRO A 41 5.30 -6.02 7.68
N TYR A 42 4.51 -4.95 7.75
CA TYR A 42 3.12 -4.90 7.31
C TYR A 42 2.92 -4.06 6.04
N LEU A 43 4.00 -3.64 5.38
CA LEU A 43 3.92 -2.87 4.14
C LEU A 43 3.74 -3.77 2.92
N ILE A 44 3.00 -3.28 1.94
CA ILE A 44 2.99 -3.81 0.58
C ILE A 44 3.09 -2.65 -0.39
N ALA A 45 3.99 -2.74 -1.36
CA ALA A 45 4.16 -1.75 -2.41
C ALA A 45 3.74 -2.35 -3.75
N PHE A 46 2.91 -1.61 -4.47
CA PHE A 46 2.43 -1.99 -5.79
C PHE A 46 2.92 -1.00 -6.84
N GLU A 47 3.30 -1.51 -8.00
CA GLU A 47 3.46 -0.73 -9.20
C GLU A 47 2.38 -1.12 -10.20
N ARG A 48 1.67 -0.14 -10.75
CA ARG A 48 0.71 -0.39 -11.82
C ARG A 48 1.45 -0.54 -13.15
N ILE A 49 1.23 -1.68 -13.80
CA ILE A 49 1.68 -1.93 -15.17
C ILE A 49 0.44 -2.30 -15.99
N ASP A 50 0.10 -1.46 -16.96
CA ASP A 50 -1.12 -1.56 -17.77
C ASP A 50 -2.40 -1.71 -16.93
N SER A 51 -2.97 -2.91 -16.95
CA SER A 51 -4.23 -3.30 -16.30
C SER A 51 -3.99 -4.20 -15.09
N ASP A 52 -2.77 -4.23 -14.56
CA ASP A 52 -2.36 -5.07 -13.44
C ASP A 52 -1.56 -4.28 -12.39
N LEU A 53 -1.44 -4.86 -11.20
CA LEU A 53 -0.60 -4.37 -10.12
C LEU A 53 0.49 -5.40 -9.84
N ILE A 54 1.74 -5.00 -10.03
CA ILE A 54 2.91 -5.83 -9.71
C ILE A 54 3.34 -5.52 -8.28
N VAL A 55 3.49 -6.56 -7.46
CA VAL A 55 4.02 -6.42 -6.10
C VAL A 55 5.51 -6.12 -6.20
N ARG A 56 5.95 -4.99 -5.67
CA ARG A 56 7.37 -4.59 -5.64
C ARG A 56 8.04 -4.86 -4.31
N LEU A 57 7.26 -4.85 -3.23
CA LEU A 57 7.71 -5.16 -1.89
C LEU A 57 6.55 -5.74 -1.12
N ILE A 58 6.83 -6.76 -0.30
CA ILE A 58 5.92 -7.28 0.70
C ILE A 58 6.69 -7.44 2.02
N GLY A 59 6.12 -6.92 3.09
CA GLY A 59 6.68 -7.05 4.43
C GLY A 59 6.56 -8.48 4.95
N THR A 60 7.51 -8.88 5.79
CA THR A 60 7.66 -10.27 6.25
C THR A 60 6.43 -10.82 6.98
N GLN A 61 5.70 -9.98 7.73
CA GLN A 61 4.48 -10.42 8.42
C GLN A 61 3.31 -10.64 7.45
N LEU A 62 3.27 -9.91 6.33
CA LEU A 62 2.28 -10.19 5.28
C LEU A 62 2.66 -11.44 4.49
N ASP A 63 3.95 -11.61 4.19
CA ASP A 63 4.48 -12.80 3.53
C ASP A 63 4.15 -14.09 4.31
N GLU A 64 4.45 -14.11 5.61
CA GLU A 64 4.13 -15.23 6.52
C GLU A 64 2.62 -15.54 6.56
N ARG A 65 1.77 -14.51 6.57
CA ARG A 65 0.31 -14.67 6.65
C ARG A 65 -0.31 -15.13 5.34
N TRP A 66 0.24 -14.70 4.22
CA TRP A 66 -0.34 -14.95 2.89
C TRP A 66 0.34 -16.09 2.14
N GLY A 67 1.36 -16.71 2.74
CA GLY A 67 1.84 -18.03 2.33
C GLY A 67 2.87 -18.01 1.20
N GLY A 68 3.64 -16.92 1.07
CA GLY A 68 4.84 -16.90 0.24
C GLY A 68 5.09 -15.62 -0.55
N ASP A 69 6.35 -15.42 -0.90
CA ASP A 69 6.85 -14.17 -1.46
C ASP A 69 6.15 -13.84 -2.78
N MET A 70 5.41 -12.72 -2.78
CA MET A 70 4.69 -12.22 -3.95
C MET A 70 5.48 -11.22 -4.77
N THR A 71 6.70 -10.87 -4.35
CA THR A 71 7.54 -9.89 -5.04
C THR A 71 7.75 -10.26 -6.51
N GLY A 72 7.55 -9.27 -7.39
CA GLY A 72 7.59 -9.43 -8.85
C GLY A 72 6.37 -10.10 -9.48
N LYS A 73 5.40 -10.58 -8.69
CA LYS A 73 4.21 -11.27 -9.20
C LYS A 73 3.05 -10.30 -9.42
N SER A 74 2.17 -10.69 -10.34
CA SER A 74 0.89 -10.03 -10.60
C SER A 74 -0.08 -10.23 -9.46
N TRP A 75 -0.59 -9.14 -8.88
CA TRP A 75 -1.58 -9.20 -7.81
C TRP A 75 -2.91 -9.80 -8.30
N LEU A 76 -3.37 -9.39 -9.49
CA LEU A 76 -4.67 -9.84 -10.01
C LEU A 76 -4.65 -11.32 -10.42
N ARG A 77 -3.53 -11.82 -10.95
CA ARG A 77 -3.40 -13.25 -11.28
C ARG A 77 -3.34 -14.12 -10.03
N GLN A 78 -2.72 -13.64 -8.95
CA GLN A 78 -2.69 -14.37 -7.67
C GLN A 78 -4.03 -14.31 -6.94
N ASN A 79 -4.87 -13.31 -7.25
CA ASN A 79 -6.16 -13.11 -6.60
C ASN A 79 -7.32 -13.07 -7.63
N PRO A 80 -7.60 -14.19 -8.34
CA PRO A 80 -8.56 -14.22 -9.45
C PRO A 80 -10.02 -13.98 -9.03
N HIS A 81 -10.30 -14.02 -7.73
CA HIS A 81 -11.62 -13.71 -7.16
C HIS A 81 -11.88 -12.19 -7.06
N LEU A 82 -10.85 -11.35 -7.19
CA LEU A 82 -10.99 -9.90 -7.19
C LEU A 82 -11.53 -9.41 -8.53
N LYS A 83 -12.42 -8.43 -8.49
CA LYS A 83 -12.88 -7.73 -9.69
C LYS A 83 -11.80 -6.74 -10.14
N THR A 84 -11.09 -7.04 -11.22
CA THR A 84 -10.02 -6.20 -11.79
C THR A 84 -10.41 -4.72 -11.88
N ALA A 85 -11.58 -4.42 -12.43
CA ALA A 85 -12.06 -3.05 -12.59
C ALA A 85 -12.12 -2.29 -11.26
N ASN A 86 -12.54 -2.95 -10.17
CA ASN A 86 -12.62 -2.32 -8.85
C ASN A 86 -11.23 -2.07 -8.25
N VAL A 87 -10.32 -3.03 -8.39
CA VAL A 87 -8.94 -2.90 -7.89
C VAL A 87 -8.22 -1.76 -8.59
N ILE A 88 -8.32 -1.68 -9.92
CA ILE A 88 -7.70 -0.62 -10.70
C ILE A 88 -8.36 0.73 -10.43
N TRP A 89 -9.69 0.79 -10.28
CA TRP A 89 -10.39 2.02 -9.92
C TRP A 89 -9.95 2.54 -8.54
N ASN A 90 -9.86 1.67 -7.53
CA ASN A 90 -9.36 2.03 -6.20
C ASN A 90 -7.93 2.57 -6.27
N PHE A 91 -7.05 1.88 -7.01
CA PHE A 91 -5.66 2.29 -7.18
C PHE A 91 -5.57 3.68 -7.82
N ASN A 92 -6.29 3.90 -8.92
CA ASN A 92 -6.30 5.19 -9.62
C ASN A 92 -6.85 6.32 -8.76
N THR A 93 -7.90 6.05 -7.97
CA THR A 93 -8.49 7.06 -7.08
C THR A 93 -7.48 7.59 -6.06
N ILE A 94 -6.61 6.72 -5.52
CA ILE A 94 -5.53 7.12 -4.59
C ILE A 94 -4.50 8.03 -5.28
N HIS A 95 -4.28 7.82 -6.59
CA HIS A 95 -3.38 8.65 -7.39
C HIS A 95 -4.00 9.99 -7.79
N ASP A 96 -5.27 9.99 -8.22
CA ASP A 96 -6.01 11.19 -8.63
C ASP A 96 -6.26 12.14 -7.44
N TYR A 97 -6.40 11.58 -6.23
CA TYR A 97 -6.62 12.33 -4.99
C TYR A 97 -5.56 11.96 -3.94
N PRO A 98 -4.43 12.70 -3.86
CA PRO A 98 -3.28 12.41 -2.99
C PRO A 98 -3.50 12.48 -1.47
N CYS A 99 -4.70 12.25 -0.97
CA CYS A 99 -5.02 12.23 0.45
C CYS A 99 -4.91 10.84 1.09
N GLY A 100 -4.68 9.79 0.28
CA GLY A 100 -4.67 8.40 0.72
C GLY A 100 -6.07 7.80 0.81
N ALA A 101 -6.13 6.49 1.03
CA ALA A 101 -7.37 5.74 1.25
C ALA A 101 -7.27 4.92 2.53
N CYS A 102 -8.41 4.75 3.22
CA CYS A 102 -8.57 3.85 4.35
C CYS A 102 -9.70 2.87 4.05
N ALA A 103 -9.47 1.59 4.31
CA ALA A 103 -10.45 0.54 4.15
C ALA A 103 -10.47 -0.37 5.38
N LEU A 104 -11.68 -0.74 5.80
CA LEU A 104 -11.91 -1.77 6.81
C LEU A 104 -12.48 -2.99 6.09
N GLY A 105 -11.72 -4.08 6.07
CA GLY A 105 -12.09 -5.32 5.41
C GLY A 105 -12.27 -6.46 6.41
N GLY A 106 -13.36 -7.22 6.26
CA GLY A 106 -13.53 -8.49 6.95
C GLY A 106 -12.98 -9.64 6.08
N PHE A 107 -12.17 -10.50 6.67
CA PHE A 107 -11.65 -11.71 6.05
C PHE A 107 -12.06 -12.93 6.86
N VAL A 108 -12.44 -14.02 6.19
CA VAL A 108 -12.59 -15.32 6.84
C VAL A 108 -11.38 -16.15 6.46
N THR A 109 -10.59 -16.56 7.45
CA THR A 109 -9.44 -17.43 7.23
C THR A 109 -9.89 -18.84 6.84
N ASN A 110 -8.96 -19.65 6.31
CA ASN A 110 -9.23 -21.04 5.93
C ASN A 110 -9.70 -21.92 7.11
N ASN A 111 -9.47 -21.51 8.36
CA ASN A 111 -9.98 -22.17 9.57
C ASN A 111 -11.27 -21.55 10.13
N GLY A 112 -11.97 -20.72 9.35
CA GLY A 112 -13.28 -20.15 9.69
C GLY A 112 -13.24 -18.99 10.68
N ARG A 113 -12.07 -18.42 10.98
CA ARG A 113 -11.97 -17.26 11.87
C ARG A 113 -12.21 -15.97 11.08
N ASN A 114 -13.03 -15.10 11.66
CA ASN A 114 -13.21 -13.75 11.16
C ASN A 114 -12.04 -12.87 11.62
N LEU A 115 -11.37 -12.23 10.67
CA LEU A 115 -10.37 -11.20 10.88
C LEU A 115 -10.91 -9.87 10.37
N SER A 116 -10.75 -8.82 11.16
CA SER A 116 -10.90 -7.46 10.67
C SER A 116 -9.53 -6.93 10.33
N LEU A 117 -9.39 -6.33 9.15
CA LEU A 117 -8.16 -5.75 8.67
C LEU A 117 -8.41 -4.28 8.33
N GLU A 118 -7.69 -3.39 9.01
CA GLU A 118 -7.57 -2.00 8.62
C GLU A 118 -6.41 -1.86 7.64
N THR A 119 -6.68 -1.29 6.46
CA THR A 119 -5.66 -0.99 5.45
C THR A 119 -5.67 0.49 5.18
N ILE A 120 -4.49 1.09 5.16
CA ILE A 120 -4.30 2.43 4.63
C ILE A 120 -3.35 2.38 3.45
N SER A 121 -3.62 3.23 2.46
CA SER A 121 -2.85 3.25 1.21
C SER A 121 -2.56 4.69 0.82
N PHE A 122 -1.32 4.93 0.44
CA PHE A 122 -0.86 6.22 -0.04
C PHE A 122 -0.12 6.03 -1.36
N GLN A 123 -0.20 7.05 -2.21
CA GLN A 123 0.67 7.09 -3.38
C GLN A 123 2.09 7.52 -3.00
N LEU A 124 3.05 7.01 -3.77
CA LEU A 124 4.45 7.41 -3.76
C LEU A 124 4.81 7.96 -5.13
N GLY A 125 5.53 9.07 -5.16
CA GLY A 125 6.06 9.65 -6.38
C GLY A 125 7.29 8.88 -6.88
N CYS A 126 7.56 8.98 -8.18
CA CYS A 126 8.89 8.70 -8.70
C CYS A 126 9.76 9.95 -8.48
N ALA A 127 11.03 9.77 -8.12
CA ALA A 127 11.98 10.87 -8.19
C ALA A 127 12.10 11.28 -9.67
N MET A 128 11.42 12.35 -10.07
CA MET A 128 11.70 12.99 -11.34
C MET A 128 13.12 13.53 -11.24
N ALA A 129 14.09 12.85 -11.83
CA ALA A 129 15.35 13.48 -12.15
C ALA A 129 14.98 14.71 -12.99
N ALA A 130 15.15 15.90 -12.40
CA ALA A 130 14.96 17.14 -13.11
C ALA A 130 15.97 17.15 -14.26
N LEU A 131 15.56 16.69 -15.44
CA LEU A 131 16.20 17.05 -16.70
C LEU A 131 15.93 18.55 -16.90
N ARG A 132 16.74 19.35 -16.21
CA ARG A 132 16.99 20.73 -16.60
C ARG A 132 17.86 20.67 -17.84
N ALA A 133 17.27 20.93 -18.99
CA ALA A 133 17.96 21.49 -20.14
C ALA A 133 17.69 23.00 -20.14
#